data_AF-A0A6A6ZBT6-F1
#
_entry.id   AF-A0A6A6ZBT6-F1
#
_cell.length_a   1.000
_cell.length_b   1.000
_cell.length_c   1.000
_cell.angle_alpha   90.00
_cell.angle_beta   90.00
_cell.angle_gamma   90.00
#
_symmetry.space_group_name_H-M   'P 1'
#
loop_
_entity.id
_entity.type
_entity.pdbx_description
1 polymer ?
#
loop_
_entity_poly.entity_id
_entity_poly.type
_entity_poly.pdbx_seq_one_letter_code
_entity_poly.pdbx_strand_id
1 'polypeptide(L)'
;MSFLLAAPPELRQKILDHASNNKVQIRRNGSIYIIHSDLKTANTVFKEDIETVERLWIPRADTTVRITSPSQLCQLPAVTQRLKDKAAAAKEPWYGFQEIEIVWFHNNALQEANNDRELGNHLARTIGAPGITHRNREIFMKAVNVGLSWSPLWEPYDGLEGLDPNVTRALKYNLTMPTPMAMAVSRLNRDQERTWWDLVIRNVRETGSGVEDNYESAQTEQGMAVPMEDRKDIYPRIELVGTVPGGHGKSIRSSSDGMMYTGGLQFA
;
A
#
# COMPACT_ATOMS: atom_id res chain seq x y z
N MET A 1 13.07 17.56 31.60
CA MET A 1 14.19 17.42 30.64
C MET A 1 13.98 16.11 29.92
N SER A 2 13.85 16.14 28.60
CA SER A 2 13.55 14.97 27.77
C SER A 2 14.73 13.99 27.75
N PHE A 3 14.52 12.75 28.22
CA PHE A 3 15.55 11.71 28.24
C PHE A 3 15.93 11.27 26.81
N LEU A 4 14.96 11.25 25.90
CA LEU A 4 15.16 10.85 24.50
C LEU A 4 15.94 11.90 23.70
N LEU A 5 15.68 13.19 23.90
CA LEU A 5 16.40 14.26 23.21
C LEU A 5 17.79 14.52 23.78
N ALA A 6 17.99 14.20 25.07
CA ALA A 6 19.31 14.23 25.71
C ALA A 6 20.20 13.04 25.28
N ALA A 7 19.62 11.98 24.71
CA ALA A 7 20.38 10.85 24.20
C ALA A 7 21.15 11.22 22.91
N PRO A 8 22.38 10.71 22.73
CA PRO A 8 23.13 10.81 21.49
C PRO A 8 22.31 10.37 20.25
N PRO A 9 22.53 10.98 19.08
CA PRO A 9 21.84 10.63 17.83
C PRO A 9 21.82 9.12 17.52
N GLU A 10 22.91 8.41 17.83
CA GLU A 10 23.07 6.99 17.57
C GLU A 10 22.18 6.13 18.48
N LEU A 11 22.01 6.54 19.75
CA LEU A 11 21.13 5.85 20.69
C LEU A 11 19.66 6.11 20.35
N ARG A 12 19.33 7.32 19.91
CA ARG A 12 18.00 7.66 19.39
C ARG A 12 17.61 6.80 18.19
N GLN A 13 18.54 6.65 17.24
CA GLN A 13 18.36 5.79 16.07
C GLN A 13 18.12 4.33 16.48
N LYS A 14 18.93 3.78 17.39
CA LYS A 14 18.76 2.40 17.89
C LYS A 14 17.41 2.15 18.57
N ILE A 15 16.93 3.10 19.37
CA ILE A 15 15.64 2.99 20.06
C ILE A 15 14.50 2.93 19.03
N LEU A 16 14.54 3.78 18.00
CA LEU A 16 13.52 3.80 16.97
C LEU A 16 13.59 2.60 16.04
N ASP A 17 14.80 2.17 15.64
CA ASP A 17 14.98 0.97 14.84
C ASP A 17 14.34 -0.23 15.56
N HIS A 18 14.60 -0.38 16.86
CA HIS A 18 13.97 -1.41 17.68
C HIS A 18 12.45 -1.24 17.81
N ALA A 19 11.96 0.00 17.96
CA ALA A 19 10.52 0.27 18.07
C ALA A 19 9.77 0.09 16.74
N SER A 20 10.49 0.10 15.61
CA SER A 20 9.88 0.12 14.29
C SER A 20 9.51 -1.24 13.73
N ASN A 21 10.04 -2.33 14.28
CA ASN A 21 9.93 -3.66 13.65
C ASN A 21 10.24 -3.63 12.14
N ASN A 22 11.11 -2.71 11.71
CA ASN A 22 11.44 -2.42 10.31
C ASN A 22 10.24 -2.04 9.42
N LYS A 23 9.14 -1.52 9.99
CA LYS A 23 7.96 -1.07 9.23
C LYS A 23 7.57 0.36 9.56
N VAL A 24 7.33 1.13 8.50
CA VAL A 24 6.91 2.54 8.61
C VAL A 24 5.71 2.82 7.74
N GLN A 25 5.02 3.92 8.00
CA GLN A 25 3.91 4.38 7.18
C GLN A 25 4.02 5.87 6.86
N ILE A 26 3.50 6.25 5.70
CA ILE A 26 3.38 7.65 5.28
C ILE A 26 2.05 8.21 5.80
N ARG A 27 2.10 9.34 6.50
CA ARG A 27 0.90 10.11 6.86
C ARG A 27 0.38 10.89 5.66
N ARG A 28 -0.89 11.31 5.72
CA ARG A 28 -1.51 12.18 4.71
C ARG A 28 -0.75 13.47 4.43
N ASN A 29 0.00 13.99 5.42
CA ASN A 29 0.84 15.18 5.25
C ASN A 29 2.26 14.88 4.72
N GLY A 30 2.53 13.64 4.28
CA GLY A 30 3.83 13.23 3.76
C GLY A 30 4.92 13.12 4.82
N SER A 31 4.57 12.92 6.10
CA SER A 31 5.54 12.58 7.14
C SER A 31 5.58 11.06 7.37
N ILE A 32 6.74 10.54 7.76
CA ILE A 32 6.88 9.13 8.13
C ILE A 32 6.55 8.98 9.60
N TYR A 33 5.82 7.92 9.93
CA TYR A 33 5.65 7.51 11.31
C TYR A 33 5.86 6.01 11.46
N ILE A 34 6.27 5.65 12.66
CA ILE A 34 6.57 4.27 13.01
C ILE A 34 5.27 3.59 13.49
N ILE A 35 4.90 2.49 12.83
CA ILE A 35 3.58 1.85 12.97
C ILE A 35 3.34 1.29 14.38
N HIS A 36 4.41 0.88 15.06
CA HIS A 36 4.35 0.17 16.35
C HIS A 36 5.03 0.91 17.50
N SER A 37 5.10 2.24 17.50
CA SER A 37 5.64 2.94 18.67
C SER A 37 4.65 2.88 19.84
N ASP A 38 4.64 1.75 20.57
CA ASP A 38 4.03 1.59 21.90
C ASP A 38 4.44 2.74 22.84
N LEU A 39 5.61 3.34 22.55
CA LEU A 39 6.14 4.54 23.18
C LEU A 39 5.16 5.74 23.16
N LYS A 40 4.37 5.95 22.09
CA LYS A 40 3.42 7.08 22.01
C LYS A 40 2.15 6.84 22.80
N THR A 41 1.67 5.61 22.78
CA THR A 41 0.46 5.19 23.48
C THR A 41 0.71 5.01 24.98
N ALA A 42 1.93 4.62 25.37
CA ALA A 42 2.30 4.38 26.76
C ALA A 42 2.50 5.65 27.59
N ASN A 43 2.83 6.80 26.98
CA ASN A 43 3.08 8.01 27.77
C ASN A 43 2.98 9.32 26.96
N THR A 44 2.08 10.22 27.37
CA THR A 44 1.96 11.59 26.81
C THR A 44 3.22 12.42 27.01
N VAL A 45 4.01 12.15 28.05
CA VAL A 45 5.28 12.84 28.34
C VAL A 45 6.33 12.60 27.26
N PHE A 46 6.31 11.43 26.60
CA PHE A 46 7.26 11.10 25.54
C PHE A 46 6.73 11.40 24.14
N LYS A 47 5.49 11.86 23.99
CA LYS A 47 4.89 12.07 22.67
C LYS A 47 5.68 13.08 21.82
N GLU A 48 5.98 14.25 22.38
CA GLU A 48 6.74 15.30 21.70
C GLU A 48 8.17 14.85 21.39
N ASP A 49 8.76 14.07 22.31
CA ASP A 49 10.07 13.49 22.12
C ASP A 49 10.07 12.52 20.94
N ILE A 50 9.14 11.57 20.90
CA ILE A 50 9.05 10.58 19.84
C ILE A 50 8.77 11.27 18.51
N GLU A 51 7.88 12.26 18.45
CA GLU A 51 7.63 13.04 17.24
C GLU A 51 8.89 13.77 16.76
N THR A 52 9.70 14.31 17.67
CA THR A 52 10.97 14.95 17.33
C THR A 52 12.02 13.94 16.86
N VAL A 53 12.10 12.79 17.51
CA VAL A 53 13.04 11.73 17.15
C VAL A 53 12.64 11.11 15.79
N GLU A 54 11.36 10.87 15.52
CA GLU A 54 10.86 10.48 14.19
C GLU A 54 11.25 11.50 13.11
N ARG A 55 11.17 12.80 13.42
CA ARG A 55 11.61 13.87 12.49
C ARG A 55 13.11 13.83 12.21
N LEU A 56 13.93 13.29 13.11
CA LEU A 56 15.40 13.20 12.98
C LEU A 56 15.88 11.82 12.50
N TRP A 57 15.02 10.80 12.57
CA TRP A 57 15.29 9.42 12.17
C TRP A 57 15.34 9.20 10.65
N ILE A 58 16.33 8.47 10.17
CA ILE A 58 16.41 8.01 8.78
C ILE A 58 16.15 6.49 8.79
N PRO A 59 15.17 5.98 8.03
CA PRO A 59 14.92 4.55 7.97
C PRO A 59 16.11 3.83 7.31
N ARG A 60 16.34 2.58 7.71
CA ARG A 60 17.30 1.73 7.00
C ARG A 60 16.75 1.29 5.65
N ALA A 61 17.62 0.87 4.72
CA ALA A 61 17.19 0.46 3.38
C ALA A 61 16.28 -0.79 3.39
N ASP A 62 16.43 -1.67 4.38
CA ASP A 62 15.61 -2.85 4.62
C ASP A 62 14.30 -2.55 5.37
N THR A 63 14.04 -1.29 5.71
CA THR A 63 12.75 -0.87 6.27
C THR A 63 11.67 -0.98 5.19
N THR A 64 10.60 -1.71 5.48
CA THR A 64 9.42 -1.76 4.61
C THR A 64 8.56 -0.53 4.83
N VAL A 65 8.27 0.22 3.76
CA VAL A 65 7.25 1.28 3.81
C VAL A 65 5.87 0.69 3.48
N ARG A 66 4.91 0.90 4.38
CA ARG A 66 3.52 0.44 4.26
C ARG A 66 2.66 1.57 3.74
N ILE A 67 1.96 1.33 2.65
CA ILE A 67 1.06 2.27 1.99
C ILE A 67 -0.37 1.73 2.10
N THR A 68 -1.28 2.49 2.70
CA THR A 68 -2.67 2.06 2.91
C THR A 68 -3.67 2.89 2.12
N SER A 69 -3.25 3.94 1.41
CA SER A 69 -4.14 4.71 0.54
C SER A 69 -3.40 5.20 -0.70
N PRO A 70 -4.13 5.46 -1.81
CA PRO A 70 -3.55 6.09 -3.01
C PRO A 70 -2.87 7.42 -2.71
N SER A 71 -3.48 8.24 -1.84
CA SER A 71 -2.87 9.51 -1.42
C SER A 71 -1.52 9.34 -0.73
N GLN A 72 -1.30 8.25 0.02
CA GLN A 72 0.02 7.95 0.59
C GLN A 72 1.01 7.51 -0.49
N LEU A 73 0.52 6.77 -1.50
CA LEU A 73 1.32 6.35 -2.64
C LEU A 73 1.84 7.55 -3.44
N CYS A 74 0.98 8.53 -3.75
CA CYS A 74 1.38 9.74 -4.48
C CYS A 74 2.40 10.60 -3.69
N GLN A 75 2.48 10.45 -2.37
CA GLN A 75 3.48 11.13 -1.54
C GLN A 75 4.83 10.40 -1.52
N LEU A 76 4.89 9.15 -1.97
CA LEU A 76 6.09 8.31 -1.85
C LEU A 76 7.34 8.91 -2.53
N PRO A 77 7.27 9.50 -3.74
CA PRO A 77 8.43 10.14 -4.36
C PRO A 77 8.95 11.31 -3.53
N ALA A 78 8.05 12.21 -3.08
CA ALA A 78 8.41 13.36 -2.27
C ALA A 78 8.99 12.96 -0.91
N VAL A 79 8.44 11.93 -0.27
CA VAL A 79 8.95 11.38 0.99
C VAL A 79 10.35 10.78 0.80
N THR A 80 10.54 10.02 -0.27
CA THR A 80 11.83 9.42 -0.62
C THR A 80 12.88 10.50 -0.85
N GLN A 81 12.56 11.57 -1.58
CA GLN A 81 13.49 12.68 -1.79
C GLN A 81 13.87 13.37 -0.49
N ARG A 82 12.90 13.68 0.38
CA ARG A 82 13.17 14.30 1.69
C ARG A 82 14.10 13.45 2.55
N LEU A 83 13.96 12.13 2.51
CA LEU A 83 14.84 11.22 3.23
C LEU A 83 16.25 11.17 2.64
N LYS A 84 16.38 11.18 1.31
CA LYS A 84 17.67 11.30 0.62
C LYS A 84 18.39 12.58 1.03
N ASP A 85 17.69 13.72 1.00
CA ASP A 85 18.25 15.03 1.38
C ASP A 85 18.71 15.03 2.85
N LYS A 86 17.92 14.41 3.73
CA LYS A 86 18.23 14.28 5.15
C LYS A 86 19.44 13.39 5.40
N ALA A 87 19.55 12.26 4.72
CA ALA A 87 20.72 11.37 4.80
C ALA A 87 21.97 12.07 4.26
N ALA A 88 21.87 12.78 3.14
CA ALA A 88 22.95 13.57 2.59
C ALA A 88 23.42 14.66 3.58
N ALA A 89 22.50 15.36 4.24
CA ALA A 89 22.83 16.34 5.28
C ALA A 89 23.55 15.70 6.49
N ALA A 90 23.20 14.45 6.83
CA ALA A 90 23.88 13.65 7.84
C ALA A 90 25.19 13.00 7.34
N LYS A 91 25.54 13.17 6.06
CA LYS A 91 26.69 12.51 5.39
C LYS A 91 26.59 10.98 5.41
N GLU A 92 25.37 10.45 5.40
CA GLU A 92 25.11 9.01 5.31
C GLU A 92 24.49 8.65 3.95
N PRO A 93 24.87 7.51 3.34
CA PRO A 93 24.24 7.05 2.12
C PRO A 93 22.86 6.45 2.40
N TRP A 94 21.83 6.95 1.71
CA TRP A 94 20.50 6.35 1.70
C TRP A 94 19.91 6.39 0.29
N TYR A 95 19.64 5.21 -0.27
CA TYR A 95 19.27 5.09 -1.68
C TYR A 95 17.76 5.03 -1.91
N GLY A 96 16.98 4.66 -0.89
CA GLY A 96 15.53 4.48 -0.97
C GLY A 96 15.06 3.23 -0.21
N PHE A 97 13.76 2.98 -0.28
CA PHE A 97 13.15 1.76 0.27
C PHE A 97 13.38 0.57 -0.65
N GLN A 98 13.90 -0.53 -0.12
CA GLN A 98 14.02 -1.77 -0.91
C GLN A 98 12.70 -2.53 -1.02
N GLU A 99 11.80 -2.36 -0.06
CA GLU A 99 10.51 -3.01 -0.03
C GLU A 99 9.38 -2.02 0.25
N ILE A 100 8.33 -2.12 -0.56
CA ILE A 100 7.09 -1.35 -0.39
C ILE A 100 5.95 -2.35 -0.22
N GLU A 101 5.15 -2.17 0.83
CA GLU A 101 3.96 -2.97 1.11
C GLU A 101 2.71 -2.13 0.87
N ILE A 102 1.99 -2.38 -0.23
CA ILE A 102 0.68 -1.80 -0.51
C ILE A 102 -0.38 -2.67 0.16
N VAL A 103 -1.11 -2.09 1.09
CA VAL A 103 -2.10 -2.78 1.92
C VAL A 103 -3.48 -2.42 1.43
N TRP A 104 -4.09 -3.36 0.71
CA TRP A 104 -5.39 -3.18 0.11
C TRP A 104 -6.50 -3.07 1.14
N PHE A 105 -6.43 -3.93 2.16
CA PHE A 105 -7.44 -3.99 3.21
C PHE A 105 -6.84 -3.58 4.55
N HIS A 106 -7.34 -2.46 5.11
CA HIS A 106 -6.97 -1.99 6.45
C HIS A 106 -8.22 -1.56 7.22
N ASN A 107 -8.10 -1.44 8.55
CA ASN A 107 -9.25 -1.19 9.45
C ASN A 107 -10.06 0.06 9.06
N ASN A 108 -9.39 1.07 8.50
CA ASN A 108 -10.01 2.32 8.09
C ASN A 108 -10.36 2.35 6.59
N ALA A 109 -10.00 1.33 5.81
CA ALA A 109 -10.24 1.30 4.36
C ALA A 109 -11.72 1.51 4.06
N LEU A 110 -12.58 0.89 4.86
CA LEU A 110 -14.02 1.05 4.76
C LEU A 110 -14.48 2.49 5.00
N GLN A 111 -13.88 3.20 5.96
CA GLN A 111 -14.23 4.60 6.23
C GLN A 111 -13.71 5.51 5.11
N GLU A 112 -12.49 5.30 4.64
CA GLU A 112 -11.88 6.10 3.57
C GLU A 112 -12.63 5.91 2.24
N ALA A 113 -13.02 4.68 1.94
CA ALA A 113 -13.78 4.32 0.75
C ALA A 113 -15.25 4.80 0.77
N ASN A 114 -15.81 5.14 1.94
CA ASN A 114 -17.18 5.66 2.05
C ASN A 114 -17.29 7.16 1.75
N ASN A 115 -16.17 7.88 1.64
CA ASN A 115 -16.20 9.28 1.20
C ASN A 115 -16.55 9.40 -0.30
N ASP A 116 -16.50 8.31 -1.05
CA ASP A 116 -16.91 8.22 -2.46
C ASP A 116 -18.17 7.35 -2.63
N ARG A 117 -19.33 7.95 -2.31
CA ARG A 117 -20.63 7.27 -2.27
C ARG A 117 -21.25 7.08 -3.66
N GLU A 118 -20.84 7.86 -4.66
CA GLU A 118 -21.43 7.84 -5.99
C GLU A 118 -20.95 6.66 -6.83
N LEU A 119 -19.65 6.34 -6.79
CA LEU A 119 -19.04 5.27 -7.56
C LEU A 119 -19.54 3.88 -7.14
N GLY A 120 -19.56 3.61 -5.84
CA GLY A 120 -20.11 2.34 -5.34
C GLY A 120 -21.56 2.16 -5.79
N ASN A 121 -22.35 3.25 -5.78
CA ASN A 121 -23.76 3.20 -6.13
C ASN A 121 -23.97 2.93 -7.62
N HIS A 122 -23.09 3.45 -8.47
CA HIS A 122 -23.09 3.15 -9.90
C HIS A 122 -22.77 1.66 -10.13
N LEU A 123 -21.69 1.13 -9.54
CA LEU A 123 -21.26 -0.24 -9.83
C LEU A 123 -22.16 -1.32 -9.21
N ALA A 124 -22.75 -1.09 -8.03
CA ALA A 124 -23.79 -2.00 -7.52
C ALA A 124 -25.04 -2.06 -8.43
N ARG A 125 -25.27 -1.02 -9.24
CA ARG A 125 -26.33 -1.01 -10.27
C ARG A 125 -25.84 -1.63 -11.58
N THR A 126 -24.64 -1.29 -12.04
CA THR A 126 -24.09 -1.68 -13.35
C THR A 126 -23.59 -3.12 -13.39
N ILE A 127 -22.93 -3.60 -12.32
CA ILE A 127 -22.40 -4.97 -12.24
C ILE A 127 -23.54 -5.99 -12.07
N GLY A 128 -24.76 -5.51 -11.80
CA GLY A 128 -25.92 -6.37 -11.66
C GLY A 128 -25.68 -7.33 -10.51
N ALA A 129 -26.03 -6.93 -9.30
CA ALA A 129 -26.06 -7.85 -8.18
C ALA A 129 -27.51 -8.26 -7.85
N PRO A 130 -28.22 -8.96 -8.77
CA PRO A 130 -29.55 -9.45 -8.49
C PRO A 130 -29.48 -10.36 -7.26
N GLY A 131 -30.33 -10.10 -6.27
CA GLY A 131 -30.35 -10.85 -5.01
C GLY A 131 -29.46 -10.31 -3.88
N ILE A 132 -28.79 -9.16 -4.04
CA ILE A 132 -28.25 -8.45 -2.87
C ILE A 132 -29.41 -7.91 -2.03
N THR A 133 -29.59 -8.48 -0.84
CA THR A 133 -30.54 -7.94 0.14
C THR A 133 -30.13 -6.52 0.52
N HIS A 134 -31.10 -5.67 0.89
CA HIS A 134 -30.82 -4.30 1.36
C HIS A 134 -29.76 -4.28 2.48
N ARG A 135 -29.73 -5.32 3.32
CA ARG A 135 -28.77 -5.49 4.43
C ARG A 135 -27.36 -5.81 3.96
N ASN A 136 -27.19 -6.60 2.88
CA ASN A 136 -25.87 -6.97 2.35
C ASN A 136 -25.33 -5.93 1.37
N ARG A 137 -26.19 -5.06 0.84
CA ARG A 137 -25.80 -4.00 -0.10
C ARG A 137 -24.75 -3.08 0.49
N GLU A 138 -24.94 -2.61 1.71
CA GLU A 138 -23.98 -1.69 2.35
C GLU A 138 -22.60 -2.33 2.55
N ILE A 139 -22.56 -3.61 2.90
CA ILE A 139 -21.32 -4.37 3.06
C ILE A 139 -20.60 -4.57 1.72
N PHE A 140 -21.36 -5.00 0.70
CA PHE A 140 -20.85 -5.17 -0.65
C PHE A 140 -20.26 -3.87 -1.21
N MET A 141 -21.01 -2.77 -1.07
CA MET A 141 -20.59 -1.42 -1.47
C MET A 141 -19.30 -0.99 -0.80
N LYS A 142 -19.21 -1.20 0.50
CA LYS A 142 -18.03 -0.93 1.32
C LYS A 142 -16.81 -1.71 0.84
N ALA A 143 -16.98 -2.99 0.52
CA ALA A 143 -15.89 -3.85 0.05
C ALA A 143 -15.48 -3.53 -1.39
N VAL A 144 -16.43 -3.18 -2.26
CA VAL A 144 -16.19 -2.74 -3.65
C VAL A 144 -15.44 -1.40 -3.67
N ASN A 145 -15.85 -0.42 -2.86
CA ASN A 145 -15.19 0.88 -2.82
C ASN A 145 -13.72 0.76 -2.35
N VAL A 146 -13.40 -0.18 -1.46
CA VAL A 146 -12.00 -0.41 -1.05
C VAL A 146 -11.17 -0.90 -2.24
N GLY A 147 -11.64 -1.90 -2.99
CA GLY A 147 -10.94 -2.37 -4.18
C GLY A 147 -10.80 -1.29 -5.26
N LEU A 148 -11.81 -0.42 -5.40
CA LEU A 148 -11.81 0.65 -6.40
C LEU A 148 -10.99 1.87 -6.00
N SER A 149 -10.75 2.09 -4.71
CA SER A 149 -9.86 3.18 -4.27
C SER A 149 -8.47 3.05 -4.90
N TRP A 150 -8.06 1.83 -5.26
CA TRP A 150 -6.81 1.51 -5.95
C TRP A 150 -6.96 1.27 -7.46
N SER A 151 -8.08 1.67 -8.07
CA SER A 151 -8.30 1.53 -9.51
C SER A 151 -7.56 2.63 -10.31
N PRO A 152 -6.72 2.30 -11.31
CA PRO A 152 -5.98 3.30 -12.12
C PRO A 152 -6.88 4.19 -12.97
N LEU A 153 -8.16 3.84 -13.11
CA LEU A 153 -9.16 4.58 -13.89
C LEU A 153 -9.36 6.05 -13.49
N TRP A 154 -8.82 6.52 -12.36
CA TRP A 154 -9.16 7.84 -11.80
C TRP A 154 -7.98 8.78 -11.58
N GLU A 155 -6.78 8.28 -11.28
CA GLU A 155 -5.55 9.05 -11.26
C GLU A 155 -4.40 8.12 -11.69
N PRO A 156 -3.53 8.51 -12.64
CA PRO A 156 -2.31 7.75 -12.89
C PRO A 156 -1.54 7.66 -11.57
N TYR A 157 -1.03 6.47 -11.28
CA TYR A 157 -0.29 6.22 -10.04
C TYR A 157 1.11 6.82 -10.11
N ASP A 158 1.19 8.16 -10.19
CA ASP A 158 2.42 8.98 -10.27
C ASP A 158 3.44 8.62 -9.16
N GLY A 159 2.97 8.00 -8.07
CA GLY A 159 3.81 7.53 -6.97
C GLY A 159 4.70 6.33 -7.28
N LEU A 160 4.31 5.45 -8.20
CA LEU A 160 5.06 4.23 -8.55
C LEU A 160 6.09 4.48 -9.66
N GLU A 161 5.83 5.43 -10.55
CA GLU A 161 6.77 5.88 -11.61
C GLU A 161 8.09 6.43 -11.05
N GLY A 162 8.02 7.04 -9.86
CA GLY A 162 9.19 7.61 -9.19
C GLY A 162 10.08 6.61 -8.45
N LEU A 163 9.78 5.32 -8.52
CA LEU A 163 10.57 4.29 -7.87
C LEU A 163 11.82 3.96 -8.69
N ASP A 164 12.97 3.88 -8.02
CA ASP A 164 14.21 3.43 -8.65
C ASP A 164 14.25 1.89 -8.60
N PRO A 165 14.24 1.17 -9.74
CA PRO A 165 14.21 -0.29 -9.77
C PRO A 165 15.54 -0.92 -9.33
N ASN A 166 16.65 -0.16 -9.32
CA ASN A 166 17.92 -0.62 -8.77
C ASN A 166 17.92 -0.60 -7.23
N VAL A 167 16.99 0.14 -6.64
CA VAL A 167 16.83 0.27 -5.18
C VAL A 167 15.64 -0.55 -4.71
N THR A 168 14.49 -0.36 -5.32
CA THR A 168 13.22 -0.99 -4.96
C THR A 168 13.15 -2.39 -5.54
N ARG A 169 13.35 -3.40 -4.69
CA ARG A 169 13.46 -4.80 -5.12
C ARG A 169 12.12 -5.52 -5.14
N ALA A 170 11.22 -5.14 -4.25
CA ALA A 170 9.92 -5.81 -4.10
C ALA A 170 8.78 -4.83 -3.83
N LEU A 171 7.68 -5.02 -4.57
CA LEU A 171 6.39 -4.40 -4.34
C LEU A 171 5.40 -5.47 -3.87
N LYS A 172 5.03 -5.43 -2.60
CA LYS A 172 4.16 -6.42 -1.95
C LYS A 172 2.74 -5.88 -1.89
N TYR A 173 1.81 -6.51 -2.61
CA TYR A 173 0.38 -6.27 -2.48
C TYR A 173 -0.19 -7.19 -1.40
N ASN A 174 -0.41 -6.63 -0.21
CA ASN A 174 -0.98 -7.35 0.93
C ASN A 174 -2.51 -7.35 0.86
N LEU A 175 -3.06 -8.54 0.65
CA LEU A 175 -4.50 -8.79 0.51
C LEU A 175 -5.15 -9.33 1.79
N THR A 176 -4.46 -9.22 2.94
CA THR A 176 -5.01 -9.66 4.24
C THR A 176 -6.16 -8.78 4.67
N MET A 177 -7.36 -9.34 4.74
CA MET A 177 -8.53 -8.64 5.28
C MET A 177 -8.50 -8.55 6.81
N PRO A 178 -8.75 -7.37 7.39
CA PRO A 178 -9.03 -7.28 8.81
C PRO A 178 -10.31 -8.04 9.19
N THR A 179 -10.36 -8.58 10.41
CA THR A 179 -11.49 -9.39 10.91
C THR A 179 -12.86 -8.76 10.66
N PRO A 180 -13.10 -7.46 10.91
CA PRO A 180 -14.41 -6.87 10.66
C PRO A 180 -14.82 -6.91 9.18
N MET A 181 -13.85 -6.78 8.26
CA MET A 181 -14.08 -6.85 6.82
C MET A 181 -14.28 -8.29 6.37
N ALA A 182 -13.45 -9.22 6.84
CA ALA A 182 -13.62 -10.65 6.56
C ALA A 182 -15.00 -11.16 7.02
N MET A 183 -15.45 -10.76 8.22
CA MET A 183 -16.79 -11.05 8.74
C MET A 183 -17.92 -10.40 7.94
N ALA A 184 -17.65 -9.26 7.30
CA ALA A 184 -18.63 -8.59 6.47
C ALA A 184 -18.77 -9.35 5.14
N VAL A 185 -17.65 -9.64 4.48
CA VAL A 185 -17.58 -10.44 3.25
C VAL A 185 -18.20 -11.81 3.44
N SER A 186 -18.00 -12.48 4.57
CA SER A 186 -18.58 -13.80 4.85
C SER A 186 -20.12 -13.81 4.96
N ARG A 187 -20.77 -12.64 4.93
CA ARG A 187 -22.24 -12.52 4.88
C ARG A 187 -22.77 -12.42 3.45
N LEU A 188 -21.89 -12.27 2.47
CA LEU A 188 -22.22 -12.37 1.06
C LEU A 188 -22.57 -13.84 0.74
N ASN A 189 -23.47 -14.04 -0.23
CA ASN A 189 -23.63 -15.37 -0.79
C ASN A 189 -22.45 -15.70 -1.73
N ARG A 190 -22.33 -16.97 -2.13
CA ARG A 190 -21.20 -17.46 -2.93
C ARG A 190 -20.98 -16.69 -4.24
N ASP A 191 -22.05 -16.30 -4.93
CA ASP A 191 -21.95 -15.58 -6.20
C ASP A 191 -21.49 -14.14 -5.97
N GLN A 192 -22.02 -13.47 -4.93
CA GLN A 192 -21.63 -12.12 -4.52
C GLN A 192 -20.17 -12.05 -4.07
N GLU A 193 -19.75 -13.02 -3.27
CA GLU A 193 -18.36 -13.16 -2.82
C GLU A 193 -17.43 -13.36 -4.01
N ARG A 194 -17.78 -14.25 -4.95
CA ARG A 194 -17.02 -14.46 -6.18
C ARG A 194 -16.90 -13.21 -7.03
N THR A 195 -18.00 -12.53 -7.33
CA THR A 195 -17.98 -11.31 -8.14
C THR A 195 -17.13 -10.22 -7.48
N TRP A 196 -17.23 -10.06 -6.16
CA TRP A 196 -16.41 -9.11 -5.43
C TRP A 196 -14.91 -9.46 -5.51
N TRP A 197 -14.53 -10.73 -5.30
CA TRP A 197 -13.15 -11.16 -5.44
C TRP A 197 -12.60 -10.98 -6.85
N ASP A 198 -13.37 -11.33 -7.87
CA ASP A 198 -12.96 -11.16 -9.26
C ASP A 198 -12.66 -9.67 -9.56
N LEU A 199 -13.42 -8.73 -8.97
CA LEU A 199 -13.16 -7.28 -9.07
C LEU A 199 -11.91 -6.85 -8.32
N VAL A 200 -11.73 -7.30 -7.07
CA VAL A 200 -10.53 -6.97 -6.28
C VAL A 200 -9.28 -7.43 -7.02
N ILE A 201 -9.26 -8.68 -7.48
CA ILE A 201 -8.11 -9.26 -8.16
C ILE A 201 -7.86 -8.59 -9.50
N ARG A 202 -8.91 -8.25 -10.25
CA ARG A 202 -8.77 -7.44 -11.46
C ARG A 202 -8.13 -6.09 -11.15
N ASN A 203 -8.58 -5.38 -10.12
CA ASN A 203 -7.99 -4.09 -9.77
C ASN A 203 -6.54 -4.25 -9.30
N VAL A 204 -6.22 -5.26 -8.49
CA VAL A 204 -4.83 -5.58 -8.09
C VAL A 204 -3.95 -5.78 -9.31
N ARG A 205 -4.45 -6.52 -10.31
CA ARG A 205 -3.79 -6.72 -11.58
C ARG A 205 -3.61 -5.41 -12.33
N GLU A 206 -4.65 -4.61 -12.49
CA GLU A 206 -4.58 -3.33 -13.20
C GLU A 206 -3.59 -2.37 -12.54
N THR A 207 -3.56 -2.29 -11.21
CA THR A 207 -2.54 -1.50 -10.49
C THR A 207 -1.14 -2.06 -10.71
N GLY A 208 -0.96 -3.38 -10.67
CA GLY A 208 0.33 -4.05 -10.89
C GLY A 208 0.85 -3.90 -12.31
N SER A 209 0.01 -4.13 -13.31
CA SER A 209 0.32 -3.92 -14.73
C SER A 209 0.61 -2.45 -15.04
N GLY A 210 -0.09 -1.51 -14.38
CA GLY A 210 0.23 -0.08 -14.51
C GLY A 210 1.65 0.26 -14.07
N VAL A 211 2.24 -0.48 -13.12
CA VAL A 211 3.66 -0.31 -12.76
C VAL A 211 4.56 -0.74 -13.90
N GLU A 212 4.30 -1.91 -14.49
CA GLU A 212 5.05 -2.45 -15.62
C GLU A 212 4.99 -1.51 -16.83
N ASP A 213 3.78 -1.14 -17.24
CA ASP A 213 3.55 -0.20 -18.36
C ASP A 213 4.34 1.10 -18.16
N ASN A 214 4.42 1.59 -16.93
CA ASN A 214 5.14 2.80 -16.56
C ASN A 214 6.67 2.65 -16.58
N TYR A 215 7.20 1.44 -16.40
CA TYR A 215 8.65 1.18 -16.48
C TYR A 215 9.09 0.84 -17.90
N GLU A 216 8.29 0.01 -18.57
CA GLU A 216 8.53 -0.44 -19.94
C GLU A 216 8.14 0.61 -20.97
N SER A 217 7.50 1.71 -20.57
CA SER A 217 7.12 2.81 -21.47
C SER A 217 7.49 4.17 -20.91
N ALA A 218 7.85 5.10 -21.77
CA ALA A 218 7.95 6.51 -21.45
C ALA A 218 6.74 7.28 -22.02
N GLN A 219 6.17 8.19 -21.23
CA GLN A 219 5.17 9.14 -21.71
C GLN A 219 5.89 10.22 -22.55
N THR A 220 5.44 10.43 -23.78
CA THR A 220 5.87 11.58 -24.59
C THR A 220 5.22 12.87 -24.09
N GLU A 221 5.74 14.04 -24.50
CA GLU A 221 5.10 15.34 -24.21
C GLU A 221 3.65 15.44 -24.72
N GLN A 222 3.26 14.55 -25.64
CA GLN A 222 1.92 14.46 -26.22
C GLN A 222 1.03 13.42 -25.51
N GLY A 223 1.51 12.80 -24.42
CA GLY A 223 0.79 11.78 -23.65
C GLY A 223 0.72 10.41 -24.31
N MET A 224 1.49 10.17 -25.38
CA MET A 224 1.59 8.84 -25.99
C MET A 224 2.67 8.02 -25.28
N ALA A 225 2.33 6.80 -24.87
CA ALA A 225 3.28 5.84 -24.32
C ALA A 225 4.17 5.28 -25.45
N VAL A 226 5.49 5.34 -25.24
CA VAL A 226 6.50 4.79 -26.15
C VAL A 226 7.26 3.68 -25.42
N PRO A 227 7.32 2.44 -25.97
CA PRO A 227 8.06 1.35 -25.37
C PRO A 227 9.56 1.66 -25.24
N MET A 228 10.14 1.27 -24.10
CA MET A 228 11.53 1.43 -23.71
C MET A 228 12.17 0.04 -23.59
N GLU A 229 12.61 -0.51 -24.72
CA GLU A 229 13.18 -1.87 -24.81
C GLU A 229 14.40 -2.08 -23.89
N ASP A 230 15.14 -1.03 -23.57
CA ASP A 230 16.28 -1.04 -22.64
C ASP A 230 15.86 -1.18 -21.16
N ARG A 231 14.56 -1.05 -20.87
CA ARG A 231 13.97 -1.14 -19.53
C ARG A 231 13.10 -2.37 -19.32
N LYS A 232 13.02 -3.23 -20.34
CA LYS A 232 12.31 -4.50 -20.26
C LYS A 232 12.86 -5.33 -19.10
N ASP A 233 11.96 -5.87 -18.27
CA ASP A 233 12.30 -6.60 -17.04
C ASP A 233 13.04 -5.78 -15.94
N ILE A 234 13.14 -4.45 -16.08
CA ILE A 234 13.77 -3.55 -15.10
C ILE A 234 12.69 -2.88 -14.23
N TYR A 235 12.00 -3.69 -13.44
CA TYR A 235 11.00 -3.23 -12.46
C TYR A 235 11.07 -4.07 -11.17
N PRO A 236 10.52 -3.57 -10.05
CA PRO A 236 10.49 -4.30 -8.79
C PRO A 236 9.71 -5.62 -8.91
N ARG A 237 10.13 -6.66 -8.20
CA ARG A 237 9.36 -7.91 -8.15
C ARG A 237 7.99 -7.66 -7.51
N ILE A 238 6.92 -7.98 -8.25
CA ILE A 238 5.55 -7.82 -7.76
C ILE A 238 5.11 -9.09 -7.03
N GLU A 239 4.78 -8.97 -5.74
CA GLU A 239 4.38 -10.10 -4.90
C GLU A 239 2.95 -9.91 -4.36
N LEU A 240 2.11 -10.93 -4.53
CA LEU A 240 0.86 -11.01 -3.79
C LEU A 240 1.13 -11.74 -2.47
N VAL A 241 0.79 -11.08 -1.36
CA VAL A 241 1.06 -11.59 -0.01
C VAL A 241 -0.17 -11.49 0.89
N GLY A 242 -0.15 -12.26 1.98
CA GLY A 242 -1.17 -12.18 3.02
C GLY A 242 -2.18 -13.32 2.95
N THR A 243 -3.29 -13.15 3.68
CA THR A 243 -4.31 -14.20 3.85
C THR A 243 -5.59 -13.86 3.11
N VAL A 244 -6.00 -14.74 2.21
CA VAL A 244 -7.25 -14.63 1.44
C VAL A 244 -8.16 -15.83 1.74
N PRO A 245 -9.49 -15.70 1.61
CA PRO A 245 -10.43 -16.80 1.80
C PRO A 245 -10.18 -17.98 0.85
N GLY A 246 -10.42 -19.20 1.33
CA GLY A 246 -10.40 -20.42 0.54
C GLY A 246 -11.39 -20.39 -0.63
N GLY A 247 -11.06 -21.11 -1.71
CA GLY A 247 -11.90 -21.24 -2.91
C GLY A 247 -11.57 -20.28 -4.06
N HIS A 248 -10.87 -19.17 -3.79
CA HIS A 248 -10.49 -18.18 -4.82
C HIS A 248 -9.05 -18.31 -5.30
N GLY A 249 -8.26 -19.21 -4.71
CA GLY A 249 -6.86 -19.40 -5.08
C GLY A 249 -6.62 -19.84 -6.51
N LYS A 250 -7.59 -20.54 -7.14
CA LYS A 250 -7.53 -20.84 -8.57
C LYS A 250 -7.67 -19.57 -9.40
N SER A 251 -8.67 -18.72 -9.15
CA SER A 251 -8.85 -17.45 -9.86
C SER A 251 -7.63 -16.55 -9.72
N ILE A 252 -7.10 -16.41 -8.50
CA ILE A 252 -5.92 -15.57 -8.23
C ILE A 252 -4.68 -16.08 -8.96
N ARG A 253 -4.43 -17.40 -8.93
CA ARG A 253 -3.27 -18.01 -9.61
C ARG A 253 -3.43 -18.08 -11.13
N SER A 254 -4.65 -18.19 -11.64
CA SER A 254 -4.90 -18.16 -13.09
C SER A 254 -4.85 -16.76 -13.66
N SER A 255 -5.07 -15.74 -12.82
CA SER A 255 -5.03 -14.33 -13.18
C SER A 255 -3.69 -13.67 -12.87
N SER A 256 -2.76 -14.36 -12.19
CA SER A 256 -1.37 -13.97 -12.21
C SER A 256 -0.80 -14.34 -13.57
N ASP A 257 -0.76 -13.35 -14.47
CA ASP A 257 0.23 -13.34 -15.55
C ASP A 257 1.59 -13.56 -14.87
N GLY A 258 2.50 -14.35 -15.45
CA GLY A 258 3.68 -14.97 -14.78
C GLY A 258 4.64 -14.05 -13.99
N MET A 259 4.33 -12.77 -13.94
CA MET A 259 5.01 -11.63 -13.33
C MET A 259 4.56 -11.38 -11.88
N MET A 260 3.32 -11.71 -11.52
CA MET A 260 2.81 -11.60 -10.15
C MET A 260 3.11 -12.86 -9.35
N TYR A 261 4.02 -12.75 -8.40
CA TYR A 261 4.41 -13.87 -7.54
C TYR A 261 3.35 -14.11 -6.46
N THR A 262 2.59 -15.20 -6.60
CA THR A 262 1.53 -15.59 -5.66
C THR A 262 2.01 -16.44 -4.48
N GLY A 263 3.32 -16.73 -4.41
CA GLY A 263 3.92 -17.62 -3.39
C GLY A 263 3.76 -17.14 -1.95
N GLY A 264 3.51 -15.85 -1.74
CA GLY A 264 3.25 -15.26 -0.43
C GLY A 264 1.79 -15.30 0.03
N LEU A 265 0.87 -15.81 -0.80
CA LEU A 265 -0.54 -15.92 -0.44
C LEU A 265 -0.84 -17.20 0.35
N GLN A 266 -1.55 -17.01 1.45
CA GLN A 266 -2.14 -18.06 2.26
C GLN A 266 -3.65 -18.10 2.03
N PHE A 267 -4.20 -19.30 1.87
CA PHE A 267 -5.63 -19.52 1.68
C PHE A 267 -6.21 -20.07 2.99
N ALA A 268 -7.11 -19.30 3.61
CA ALA A 268 -7.79 -19.65 4.86
C ALA A 268 -8.93 -20.65 4.69
#